data_AF-A0A352W4U1-F1
#
_entry.id   AF-A0A352W4U1-F1
#
_cell.length_a   1.000
_cell.length_b   1.000
_cell.length_c   1.000
_cell.angle_alpha   90.00
_cell.angle_beta   90.00
_cell.angle_gamma   90.00
#
_symmetry.space_group_name_H-M   'P 1'
#
loop_
_entity.id
_entity.type
_entity.pdbx_description
1 polymer ?
#
loop_
_entity_poly.entity_id
_entity_poly.type
_entity_poly.pdbx_seq_one_letter_code
_entity_poly.pdbx_strand_id
1 'polypeptide(L)'
;MNISPLDYSQGHQVNLIKQDPKHFGVEAPELKNQDFISEFGGDFSKFLRNVSDLEVNADSLVQKMIVKPNSVNIHEVTIASQKAELSLSFTKAILNKVVDAYKNLTQMR
;
A
#
# COMPACT_ATOMS: atom_id res chain seq x y z
N MET A 1 56.96 23.20 -39.27
CA MET A 1 55.67 23.64 -38.73
C MET A 1 55.58 23.09 -37.31
N ASN A 2 55.77 23.96 -36.32
CA ASN A 2 55.85 23.62 -34.92
C ASN A 2 54.44 23.69 -34.34
N ILE A 3 53.81 22.54 -34.09
CA ILE A 3 52.53 22.48 -33.39
C ILE A 3 52.78 21.87 -32.02
N SER A 4 52.64 22.69 -30.99
CA SER A 4 52.79 22.32 -29.59
C SER A 4 51.96 21.07 -29.26
N PRO A 5 52.44 20.15 -28.42
CA PRO A 5 51.60 19.07 -27.92
C PRO A 5 50.53 19.70 -27.02
N LEU A 6 49.28 19.34 -27.27
CA LEU A 6 48.12 19.75 -26.49
C LEU A 6 48.36 19.41 -25.01
N ASP A 7 48.37 20.43 -24.18
CA ASP A 7 48.47 20.35 -22.73
C ASP A 7 47.17 19.73 -22.19
N TYR A 8 47.19 18.41 -21.93
CA TYR A 8 46.10 17.74 -21.24
C TYR A 8 46.14 18.19 -19.78
N SER A 9 45.27 19.12 -19.41
CA SER A 9 45.09 19.49 -18.01
C SER A 9 44.65 18.24 -17.25
N GLN A 10 45.56 17.70 -16.44
CA GLN A 10 45.26 16.61 -15.51
C GLN A 10 44.24 17.17 -14.51
N GLY A 11 43.00 16.68 -14.59
CA GLY A 11 41.94 17.09 -13.68
C GLY A 11 42.37 16.85 -12.23
N HIS A 12 42.23 17.87 -11.39
CA HIS A 12 42.59 17.77 -9.98
C HIS A 12 41.60 16.83 -9.27
N GLN A 13 42.08 15.70 -8.77
CA GLN A 13 41.25 14.79 -7.96
C GLN A 13 40.98 15.45 -6.61
N VAL A 14 39.80 16.06 -6.46
CA VAL A 14 39.33 16.57 -5.18
C VAL A 14 38.69 15.43 -4.37
N ASN A 15 39.39 14.98 -3.33
CA ASN A 15 38.80 14.10 -2.34
C ASN A 15 37.82 14.90 -1.48
N LEU A 16 36.54 14.55 -1.54
CA LEU A 16 35.52 15.10 -0.66
C LEU A 16 35.71 14.53 0.75
N ILE A 17 36.22 15.37 1.64
CA ILE A 17 36.35 15.03 3.06
C ILE A 17 34.95 15.09 3.68
N LYS A 18 34.49 14.00 4.30
CA LYS A 18 33.20 13.98 4.99
C LYS A 18 33.29 14.90 6.22
N GLN A 19 32.59 16.03 6.19
CA GLN A 19 32.50 16.93 7.36
C GLN A 19 31.49 16.44 8.39
N ASP A 20 30.48 15.66 7.96
CA ASP A 20 29.48 15.04 8.83
C ASP A 20 29.33 13.54 8.47
N PRO A 21 29.27 12.64 9.48
CA PRO A 21 29.04 11.20 9.26
C PRO A 21 27.78 10.88 8.44
N LYS A 22 26.76 11.75 8.47
CA LYS A 22 25.47 11.58 7.78
C LYS A 22 25.46 12.10 6.35
N HIS A 23 26.49 12.83 5.91
CA HIS A 23 26.52 13.43 4.57
C HIS A 23 26.65 12.39 3.43
N PHE A 24 27.19 11.20 3.71
CA PHE A 24 27.33 10.11 2.73
C PHE A 24 27.14 8.72 3.36
N GLY A 25 26.49 8.66 4.53
CA GLY A 25 26.41 7.49 5.39
C GLY A 25 24.98 7.07 5.73
N VAL A 26 24.00 7.47 4.91
CA VAL A 26 22.74 6.74 4.91
C VAL A 26 23.05 5.43 4.19
N GLU A 27 23.44 4.41 4.97
CA GLU A 27 23.32 3.03 4.51
C GLU A 27 21.92 2.92 3.92
N ALA A 28 21.83 2.59 2.62
CA ALA A 28 20.54 2.32 2.01
C ALA A 28 19.85 1.33 2.95
N PRO A 29 18.64 1.62 3.45
CA PRO A 29 17.97 0.74 4.38
C PRO A 29 18.02 -0.65 3.74
N GLU A 30 18.58 -1.63 4.46
CA GLU A 30 18.56 -3.01 3.99
C GLU A 30 17.11 -3.33 3.65
N LEU A 31 16.82 -3.47 2.36
CA LEU A 31 15.51 -3.82 1.91
C LEU A 31 15.31 -5.26 2.39
N LYS A 32 14.68 -5.42 3.56
CA LYS A 32 14.09 -6.68 4.03
C LYS A 32 12.95 -7.04 3.08
N ASN A 33 13.31 -7.43 1.86
CA ASN A 33 12.40 -7.75 0.76
C ASN A 33 11.63 -9.05 0.98
N GLN A 34 11.92 -9.82 2.03
CA GLN A 34 11.31 -11.15 2.22
C GLN A 34 9.96 -11.12 2.94
N ASP A 35 9.56 -10.03 3.62
CA ASP A 35 8.34 -10.04 4.43
C ASP A 35 7.18 -9.19 3.90
N PHE A 36 7.41 -8.26 2.96
CA PHE A 36 6.34 -7.34 2.51
C PHE A 36 5.13 -8.05 1.90
N ILE A 37 5.35 -9.09 1.07
CA ILE A 37 4.26 -9.84 0.43
C ILE A 37 3.45 -10.64 1.47
N SER A 38 4.15 -11.21 2.45
CA SER A 38 3.54 -11.95 3.55
C SER A 38 2.74 -11.03 4.47
N GLU A 39 3.31 -9.89 4.85
CA GLU A 39 2.69 -8.86 5.67
C GLU A 39 1.46 -8.27 4.98
N PHE A 40 1.59 -7.87 3.71
CA PHE A 40 0.46 -7.38 2.91
C PHE A 40 -0.64 -8.42 2.78
N GLY A 41 -0.29 -9.68 2.49
CA GLY A 41 -1.28 -10.77 2.42
C GLY A 41 -1.99 -11.00 3.76
N GLY A 42 -1.24 -10.91 4.87
CA GLY A 42 -1.77 -10.98 6.23
C GLY A 42 -2.76 -9.86 6.53
N ASP A 43 -2.38 -8.61 6.24
CA ASP A 43 -3.24 -7.45 6.47
C ASP A 43 -4.45 -7.41 5.54
N PHE A 44 -4.29 -7.82 4.28
CA PHE A 44 -5.40 -7.96 3.36
C PHE A 44 -6.39 -9.03 3.83
N SER A 45 -5.89 -10.17 4.34
CA SER A 45 -6.74 -11.22 4.93
C SER A 45 -7.51 -10.71 6.16
N LYS A 46 -6.87 -9.91 7.03
CA LYS A 46 -7.57 -9.25 8.14
C LYS A 46 -8.64 -8.28 7.63
N PHE A 47 -8.34 -7.50 6.59
CA PHE A 47 -9.30 -6.59 6.00
C PHE A 47 -10.53 -7.33 5.43
N LEU A 48 -10.32 -8.44 4.74
CA LEU A 48 -11.42 -9.30 4.24
C LEU A 48 -12.31 -9.82 5.37
N ARG A 49 -11.71 -10.25 6.49
CA ARG A 49 -12.48 -10.65 7.69
C ARG A 49 -13.28 -9.48 8.24
N ASN A 50 -12.67 -8.31 8.36
CA ASN A 50 -13.35 -7.11 8.83
C ASN A 50 -14.54 -6.73 7.92
N VAL A 51 -14.40 -6.84 6.60
CA VAL A 51 -15.53 -6.60 5.67
C VAL A 51 -16.65 -7.61 5.92
N SER A 52 -16.33 -8.89 6.09
CA SER A 52 -17.32 -9.92 6.44
C SER A 52 -18.03 -9.61 7.76
N ASP A 53 -17.30 -9.14 8.77
CA ASP A 53 -17.88 -8.77 10.07
C ASP A 53 -18.80 -7.54 9.95
N LEU A 54 -18.44 -6.57 9.10
CA LEU A 54 -19.27 -5.40 8.82
C LEU A 54 -20.58 -5.78 8.13
N GLU A 55 -20.54 -6.69 7.14
CA GLU A 55 -21.74 -7.22 6.47
C GLU A 55 -22.66 -7.94 7.47
N VAL A 56 -22.11 -8.86 8.28
CA VAL A 56 -22.88 -9.59 9.31
C VAL A 56 -23.48 -8.63 10.33
N ASN A 57 -22.75 -7.59 10.73
CA ASN A 57 -23.25 -6.57 11.64
C ASN A 57 -24.41 -5.78 11.04
N ALA A 58 -24.26 -5.31 9.80
CA ALA A 58 -25.29 -4.58 9.07
C ALA A 58 -26.56 -5.43 8.95
N ASP A 59 -26.44 -6.69 8.53
CA ASP A 59 -27.57 -7.62 8.44
C ASP A 59 -28.24 -7.85 9.79
N SER A 60 -27.46 -8.06 10.85
CA SER A 60 -27.99 -8.18 12.21
C SER A 60 -28.79 -6.95 12.64
N LEU A 61 -28.30 -5.75 12.34
CA LEU A 61 -29.01 -4.51 12.68
C LEU A 61 -30.29 -4.33 11.87
N VAL A 62 -30.27 -4.66 10.56
CA VAL A 62 -31.47 -4.69 9.71
C VAL A 62 -32.51 -5.66 10.30
N GLN A 63 -32.10 -6.88 10.63
CA GLN A 63 -33.00 -7.89 11.20
C GLN A 63 -33.57 -7.43 12.54
N LYS A 64 -32.74 -6.87 13.43
CA LYS A 64 -33.21 -6.33 14.73
C LYS A 64 -34.20 -5.18 14.55
N MET A 65 -34.00 -4.31 13.56
CA MET A 65 -34.93 -3.23 13.26
C MET A 65 -36.29 -3.77 12.79
N ILE A 66 -36.31 -4.81 11.96
CA ILE A 66 -37.55 -5.45 11.48
C ILE A 66 -38.31 -6.12 12.62
N VAL A 67 -37.61 -6.89 13.47
CA VAL A 67 -38.23 -7.68 14.55
C VAL A 67 -38.60 -6.80 15.75
N LYS A 68 -37.79 -5.77 16.06
CA LYS A 68 -37.94 -4.89 17.21
C LYS A 68 -37.60 -3.44 16.83
N PRO A 69 -38.52 -2.71 16.17
CA PRO A 69 -38.25 -1.38 15.64
C PRO A 69 -37.87 -0.32 16.69
N ASN A 70 -38.24 -0.53 17.96
CA ASN A 70 -37.88 0.38 19.06
C ASN A 70 -36.51 0.08 19.70
N SER A 71 -35.82 -0.97 19.25
CA SER A 71 -34.58 -1.45 19.88
C SER A 71 -33.30 -1.01 19.17
N VAL A 72 -33.40 -0.51 17.93
CA VAL A 72 -32.27 -0.08 17.10
C VAL A 72 -32.67 1.17 16.33
N ASN A 73 -31.77 2.16 16.23
CA ASN A 73 -32.02 3.38 15.48
C ASN A 73 -31.76 3.17 13.97
N ILE A 74 -32.66 3.66 13.11
CA ILE A 74 -32.51 3.59 11.64
C ILE A 74 -31.18 4.18 11.13
N HIS A 75 -30.65 5.21 11.79
CA HIS A 75 -29.36 5.79 11.44
C HIS A 75 -28.21 4.82 11.69
N GLU A 76 -28.27 4.02 12.76
CA GLU A 76 -27.23 3.00 13.04
C GLU A 76 -27.25 1.91 11.99
N VAL A 77 -28.44 1.44 11.60
CA VAL A 77 -28.60 0.46 10.51
C VAL A 77 -28.02 1.03 9.22
N THR A 78 -28.40 2.25 8.86
CA THR A 78 -27.96 2.91 7.64
C THR A 78 -26.44 3.10 7.61
N ILE A 79 -25.85 3.57 8.71
CA ILE A 79 -24.40 3.75 8.85
C ILE A 79 -23.68 2.41 8.73
N ALA A 80 -24.20 1.36 9.36
CA ALA A 80 -23.62 0.02 9.28
C ALA A 80 -23.65 -0.51 7.85
N SER A 81 -24.79 -0.39 7.16
CA SER A 81 -24.93 -0.75 5.75
C SER A 81 -23.97 0.02 4.85
N GLN A 82 -23.84 1.34 5.03
CA GLN A 82 -22.91 2.16 4.25
C GLN A 82 -21.44 1.77 4.50
N LYS A 83 -21.07 1.45 5.75
CA LYS A 83 -19.72 0.98 6.08
C LYS A 83 -19.41 -0.35 5.40
N ALA A 84 -20.35 -1.29 5.41
CA ALA A 84 -20.21 -2.58 4.77
C ALA A 84 -20.05 -2.42 3.25
N GLU A 85 -20.96 -1.67 2.61
CA GLU A 85 -20.96 -1.40 1.17
C GLU A 85 -19.68 -0.71 0.68
N LEU A 86 -19.23 0.33 1.40
CA LEU A 86 -17.99 1.04 1.07
C LEU A 86 -16.77 0.13 1.22
N SER A 87 -16.71 -0.65 2.30
CA SER A 87 -15.58 -1.56 2.57
C SER A 87 -15.50 -2.67 1.52
N LEU A 88 -16.64 -3.22 1.11
CA LEU A 88 -16.74 -4.20 0.03
C LEU A 88 -16.32 -3.61 -1.32
N SER A 89 -16.79 -2.40 -1.63
CA SER A 89 -16.44 -1.69 -2.87
C SER A 89 -14.93 -1.42 -2.95
N PHE A 90 -14.33 -1.00 -1.83
CA PHE A 90 -12.89 -0.80 -1.74
C PHE A 90 -12.12 -2.12 -1.89
N THR A 91 -12.58 -3.20 -1.26
CA THR A 91 -12.01 -4.56 -1.43
C THR A 91 -12.00 -4.98 -2.90
N LYS A 92 -13.12 -4.79 -3.61
CA LYS A 92 -13.23 -5.11 -5.03
C LYS A 92 -12.24 -4.30 -5.87
N ALA A 93 -12.07 -3.02 -5.58
CA ALA A 93 -11.09 -2.17 -6.27
C ALA A 93 -9.65 -2.70 -6.10
N ILE A 94 -9.29 -3.12 -4.89
CA ILE A 94 -7.97 -3.74 -4.63
C ILE A 94 -7.83 -5.06 -5.40
N LEU A 95 -8.81 -5.95 -5.33
CA LEU A 95 -8.78 -7.24 -6.04
C LEU A 95 -8.59 -7.05 -7.55
N ASN A 96 -9.34 -6.12 -8.15
CA ASN A 96 -9.18 -5.79 -9.56
C ASN A 96 -7.75 -5.35 -9.86
N LYS A 97 -7.18 -4.45 -9.03
CA LYS A 97 -5.80 -3.97 -9.23
C LYS A 97 -4.76 -5.08 -9.09
N VAL A 98 -4.94 -6.01 -8.15
CA VAL A 98 -4.04 -7.17 -7.96
C VAL A 98 -4.12 -8.10 -9.17
N VAL A 99 -5.32 -8.40 -9.66
CA VAL A 99 -5.54 -9.21 -10.86
C VAL A 99 -4.91 -8.55 -12.09
N ASP A 100 -5.09 -7.25 -12.25
CA ASP A 100 -4.51 -6.49 -13.35
C ASP A 100 -2.98 -6.47 -13.27
N ALA A 101 -2.39 -6.29 -12.08
CA ALA A 101 -0.96 -6.37 -11.88
C ALA A 101 -0.41 -7.75 -12.26
N TYR A 102 -1.09 -8.83 -11.86
CA TYR A 102 -0.72 -10.19 -12.23
C TYR A 102 -0.76 -10.40 -13.75
N LYS A 103 -1.85 -9.98 -14.41
CA LYS A 103 -2.00 -10.07 -15.87
C LYS A 103 -0.90 -9.30 -16.61
N ASN A 104 -0.63 -8.07 -16.19
CA ASN A 104 0.43 -7.25 -16.78
C ASN A 104 1.81 -7.91 -16.66
N LEU A 105 2.14 -8.48 -15.49
CA LEU A 105 3.40 -9.20 -15.29
C LEU A 105 3.52 -10.45 -16.18
N THR A 106 2.40 -11.12 -16.50
CA THR A 106 2.40 -12.28 -17.39
C THR A 106 2.46 -11.90 -18.87
N GLN A 107 1.84 -10.79 -19.26
CA GLN A 107 1.82 -10.30 -20.65
C GLN A 107 3.11 -9.57 -21.07
N MET A 108 3.90 -9.06 -20.12
CA MET A 108 5.21 -8.47 -20.39
C MET A 108 6.32 -9.49 -20.68
N ARG A 109 6.04 -10.80 -20.55
CA ARG A 109 6.96 -11.89 -20.93
C ARG A 109 6.64 -12.37 -22.34
#